data_AF-A0A5C5Q6H2-F1
#
_entry.id   AF-A0A5C5Q6H2-F1
#
_cell.length_a   1.000
_cell.length_b   1.000
_cell.length_c   1.000
_cell.angle_alpha   90.00
_cell.angle_beta   90.00
_cell.angle_gamma   90.00
#
_symmetry.space_group_name_H-M   'P 1'
#
loop_
_entity.id
_entity.type
_entity.pdbx_description
1 polymer ?
#
loop_
_entity_poly.entity_id
_entity_poly.type
_entity_poly.pdbx_seq_one_letter_code
_entity_poly.pdbx_strand_id
1 'polypeptide(L)'
;MYPKNTWYVACTPDEIAQKPLGRQICGEKMVFYRGHEGAVVAVEDFCPHRGAPLSLGYVENGRLVCGYHGLVMGGDGKTVDMPGQRVRGFPCNKTFAAVERYGFIWVWPGDQSLADPALIHHLEWAVSDEWAYGGGLFDIQCDYRLMIDNLMDLTHETYVHASSIGQKEIDEALTASIREGQGKIFSEDLEMLERQQQNLLAHPERNLLKLNIDAGGVQSRKVLERLIARERAGEPT
;
A
#
# COMPACT_ATOMS: atom_id res chain seq x y z
N MET A 1 -2.81 -13.69 0.33
CA MET A 1 -2.34 -13.73 1.73
C MET A 1 -1.09 -12.86 1.81
N TYR A 2 -0.92 -12.13 2.90
CA TYR A 2 0.05 -11.03 2.99
C TYR A 2 0.93 -11.23 4.22
N PRO A 3 2.25 -10.96 4.16
CA PRO A 3 3.01 -10.69 5.37
C PRO A 3 2.51 -9.37 5.96
N LYS A 4 2.06 -9.36 7.20
CA LYS A 4 1.47 -8.18 7.84
C LYS A 4 2.45 -7.47 8.78
N ASN A 5 3.46 -8.17 9.28
CA ASN A 5 4.48 -7.61 10.17
C ASN A 5 5.62 -6.98 9.35
N THR A 6 5.27 -6.03 8.48
CA THR A 6 6.20 -5.25 7.67
C THR A 6 5.54 -3.93 7.24
N TRP A 7 6.35 -2.97 6.84
CA TRP A 7 5.89 -1.65 6.39
C TRP A 7 5.39 -1.68 4.94
N TYR A 8 4.21 -1.10 4.72
CA TYR A 8 3.63 -0.87 3.40
C TYR A 8 3.41 0.62 3.16
N VAL A 9 3.63 1.09 1.94
CA VAL A 9 3.18 2.42 1.52
C VAL A 9 1.66 2.41 1.43
N ALA A 10 1.00 3.36 2.10
CA ALA A 10 -0.45 3.50 2.11
C ALA A 10 -0.94 4.59 1.15
N CYS A 11 -0.26 5.73 1.12
CA CYS A 11 -0.58 6.90 0.30
C CYS A 11 0.57 7.91 0.33
N THR A 12 0.44 8.97 -0.48
CA THR A 12 1.26 10.17 -0.41
C THR A 12 0.71 11.16 0.63
N PRO A 13 1.56 12.02 1.22
CA PRO A 13 1.15 13.05 2.19
C PRO A 13 -0.02 13.93 1.74
N ASP A 14 -0.05 14.29 0.45
CA ASP A 14 -1.06 15.19 -0.12
C ASP A 14 -2.47 14.58 -0.13
N GLU A 15 -2.57 13.24 -0.21
CA GLU A 15 -3.88 12.55 -0.24
C GLU A 15 -4.64 12.67 1.09
N ILE A 16 -3.94 12.91 2.21
CA ILE A 16 -4.53 13.10 3.54
C ILE A 16 -4.42 14.53 4.07
N ALA A 17 -3.93 15.48 3.26
CA ALA A 17 -3.67 16.84 3.70
C ALA A 17 -4.93 17.60 4.13
N GLN A 18 -6.07 17.30 3.49
CA GLN A 18 -7.33 18.05 3.68
C GLN A 18 -8.49 17.20 4.20
N LYS A 19 -8.48 15.89 3.94
CA LYS A 19 -9.59 15.00 4.27
C LYS A 19 -9.07 13.61 4.66
N PRO A 20 -9.84 12.84 5.44
CA PRO A 20 -9.50 11.45 5.69
C PRO A 20 -9.52 10.63 4.40
N LEU A 21 -8.68 9.60 4.33
CA LEU A 21 -8.55 8.71 3.19
C LEU A 21 -8.79 7.26 3.60
N GLY A 22 -9.76 6.61 2.95
CA GLY A 22 -9.99 5.18 3.08
C GLY A 22 -9.11 4.37 2.14
N ARG A 23 -8.45 3.32 2.66
CA ARG A 23 -7.68 2.33 1.89
C ARG A 23 -7.89 0.93 2.45
N GLN A 24 -7.78 -0.07 1.59
CA GLN A 24 -7.65 -1.46 2.03
C GLN A 24 -6.22 -1.93 1.81
N ILE A 25 -5.52 -2.31 2.89
CA ILE A 25 -4.12 -2.75 2.83
C ILE A 25 -4.02 -4.10 3.53
N CYS A 26 -3.48 -5.11 2.83
CA CYS A 26 -3.40 -6.48 3.33
C CYS A 26 -4.75 -7.06 3.81
N GLY A 27 -5.86 -6.60 3.22
CA GLY A 27 -7.23 -6.98 3.57
C GLY A 27 -7.87 -6.16 4.71
N GLU A 28 -7.11 -5.33 5.41
CA GLU A 28 -7.60 -4.47 6.49
C GLU A 28 -8.15 -3.16 5.92
N LYS A 29 -9.36 -2.76 6.32
CA LYS A 29 -9.94 -1.46 5.94
C LYS A 29 -9.47 -0.39 6.91
N MET A 30 -8.74 0.59 6.42
CA MET A 30 -8.07 1.61 7.22
C MET A 30 -8.48 3.00 6.75
N VAL A 31 -8.56 3.94 7.69
CA VAL A 31 -8.70 5.36 7.43
C VAL A 31 -7.46 6.09 7.92
N PHE A 32 -6.86 6.88 7.04
CA PHE A 32 -5.68 7.70 7.29
C PHE A 32 -6.07 9.18 7.35
N TYR A 33 -5.52 9.92 8.31
CA TYR A 33 -5.77 11.35 8.44
C TYR A 33 -4.66 12.07 9.21
N ARG A 34 -4.65 13.40 9.12
CA ARG A 34 -3.80 14.29 9.92
C ARG A 34 -4.44 14.55 11.28
N GLY A 35 -3.85 14.00 12.33
CA GLY A 35 -4.26 14.20 13.70
C GLY A 35 -3.76 15.52 14.30
N HIS A 36 -3.71 15.57 15.63
CA HIS A 36 -3.09 16.69 16.36
C HIS A 36 -1.64 16.90 15.91
N GLU A 37 -1.23 18.17 15.83
CA GLU A 37 0.14 18.57 15.45
C GLU A 37 0.61 18.02 14.09
N GLY A 38 -0.33 17.65 13.21
CA GLY A 38 -0.03 17.13 11.87
C GLY A 38 0.42 15.66 11.85
N ALA A 39 0.40 14.98 13.00
CA ALA A 39 0.78 13.56 13.09
C ALA A 39 -0.10 12.68 12.19
N VAL A 40 0.49 11.68 11.56
CA VAL A 40 -0.25 10.68 10.80
C VAL A 40 -0.98 9.76 11.77
N VAL A 41 -2.27 9.55 11.53
CA VAL A 41 -3.07 8.60 12.30
C VAL A 41 -3.73 7.60 11.35
N ALA A 42 -3.70 6.32 11.73
CA ALA A 42 -4.36 5.23 11.02
C ALA A 42 -5.20 4.40 11.99
N VAL A 43 -6.51 4.31 11.72
CA VAL A 43 -7.47 3.49 12.47
C VAL A 43 -8.33 2.69 11.52
N GLU A 44 -9.07 1.71 12.04
CA GLU A 44 -10.04 0.94 11.25
C GLU A 44 -11.11 1.86 10.62
N ASP A 45 -11.38 1.67 9.33
CA ASP A 45 -12.39 2.45 8.58
C ASP A 45 -13.81 1.93 8.83
N PHE A 46 -14.23 1.97 10.09
CA PHE A 46 -15.51 1.45 10.54
C PHE A 46 -16.03 2.23 11.75
N CYS A 47 -17.19 2.86 11.66
CA CYS A 47 -17.78 3.56 12.79
C CYS A 47 -18.43 2.55 13.76
N PRO A 48 -18.01 2.47 15.03
CA PRO A 48 -18.51 1.47 15.98
C PRO A 48 -19.99 1.68 16.37
N HIS A 49 -20.63 2.76 15.94
CA HIS A 49 -22.06 2.98 16.14
C HIS A 49 -22.93 2.19 15.14
N ARG A 50 -22.69 2.35 13.83
CA ARG A 50 -23.52 1.74 12.76
C ARG A 50 -22.74 1.25 11.54
N GLY A 51 -21.43 1.09 11.67
CA GLY A 51 -20.55 0.57 10.62
C GLY A 51 -20.37 1.49 9.41
N ALA A 52 -20.67 2.79 9.54
CA ALA A 52 -20.37 3.75 8.48
C ALA A 52 -18.86 3.89 8.28
N PRO A 53 -18.37 4.03 7.03
CA PRO A 53 -16.97 4.32 6.78
C PRO A 53 -16.61 5.68 7.35
N LEU A 54 -15.60 5.73 8.22
CA LEU A 54 -15.10 6.95 8.82
C LEU A 54 -14.34 7.81 7.81
N SER A 55 -13.83 7.21 6.74
CA SER A 55 -13.20 7.88 5.60
C SER A 55 -14.14 8.81 4.83
N LEU A 56 -15.46 8.68 4.98
CA LEU A 56 -16.45 9.63 4.46
C LEU A 56 -16.76 10.79 5.44
N GLY A 57 -16.06 10.83 6.56
CA GLY A 57 -16.13 11.90 7.55
C GLY A 57 -15.20 13.07 7.23
N TYR A 58 -14.80 13.77 8.29
CA TYR A 58 -13.86 14.88 8.23
C TYR A 58 -12.99 14.92 9.48
N VAL A 59 -11.92 15.71 9.44
CA VAL A 59 -11.07 15.95 10.62
C VAL A 59 -11.47 17.29 11.24
N GLU A 60 -11.70 17.30 12.54
CA GLU A 60 -11.92 18.51 13.31
C GLU A 60 -11.03 18.48 14.56
N ASN A 61 -10.26 19.55 14.77
CA ASN A 61 -9.34 19.69 15.89
C ASN A 61 -8.44 18.45 16.08
N GLY A 62 -7.90 17.89 15.00
CA GLY A 62 -7.03 16.70 15.03
C GLY A 62 -7.73 15.38 15.35
N ARG A 63 -9.07 15.33 15.33
CA ARG A 63 -9.88 14.14 15.57
C ARG A 63 -10.75 13.80 14.38
N LEU A 64 -11.02 12.51 14.19
CA LEU A 64 -11.82 12.03 13.09
C LEU A 64 -13.30 12.06 13.46
N VAL A 65 -14.12 12.80 12.72
CA VAL A 65 -15.56 12.91 12.94
C VAL A 65 -16.30 12.09 11.89
N CYS A 66 -17.10 11.13 12.34
CA CYS A 66 -17.93 10.31 11.46
C CYS A 66 -18.99 11.17 10.75
N GLY A 67 -19.00 11.14 9.43
CA GLY A 67 -19.94 11.89 8.59
C GLY A 67 -21.41 11.47 8.71
N TYR A 68 -21.73 10.40 9.45
CA TYR A 68 -23.12 9.95 9.59
C TYR A 68 -23.85 10.60 10.77
N HIS A 69 -23.37 10.41 12.00
CA HIS A 69 -24.03 10.91 13.21
C HIS A 69 -23.09 11.71 14.13
N GLY A 70 -21.92 12.11 13.62
CA GLY A 70 -20.98 12.97 14.35
C GLY A 70 -20.22 12.28 15.50
N LEU A 71 -20.12 10.95 15.50
CA LEU A 71 -19.25 10.25 16.45
C LEU A 71 -17.79 10.67 16.22
N VAL A 72 -17.15 11.21 17.25
CA VAL A 72 -15.76 11.64 17.23
C VAL A 72 -14.88 10.50 17.70
N MET A 73 -13.91 10.13 16.86
CA MET A 73 -12.93 9.09 17.11
C MET A 73 -11.56 9.70 17.37
N GLY A 74 -10.91 9.24 18.44
CA GLY A 74 -9.53 9.53 18.76
C GLY A 74 -8.57 8.67 17.95
N GLY A 75 -7.32 9.11 17.84
CA GLY A 75 -6.27 8.36 17.14
C GLY A 75 -5.84 7.07 17.84
N ASP A 76 -6.22 6.90 19.11
CA ASP A 76 -6.05 5.66 19.87
C ASP A 76 -7.20 4.65 19.65
N GLY A 77 -8.07 4.91 18.67
CA GLY A 77 -9.23 4.08 18.32
C GLY A 77 -10.41 4.23 19.28
N LYS A 78 -10.29 5.03 20.35
CA LYS A 78 -11.38 5.24 21.30
C LYS A 78 -12.34 6.31 20.80
N THR A 79 -13.60 6.15 21.18
CA THR A 79 -14.60 7.20 20.96
C THR A 79 -14.42 8.31 22.00
N VAL A 80 -14.43 9.55 21.52
CA VAL A 80 -14.12 10.74 22.33
C VAL A 80 -15.39 11.50 22.68
N ASP A 81 -16.27 11.72 21.70
CA ASP A 81 -17.49 12.49 21.87
C ASP A 81 -18.55 12.09 20.84
N MET A 82 -19.81 12.41 21.14
CA MET A 82 -20.93 12.28 20.20
C MET A 82 -22.04 13.27 20.61
N PRO A 83 -22.62 14.03 19.66
CA PRO A 83 -23.69 14.96 19.96
C PRO A 83 -24.85 14.32 20.73
N GLY A 84 -25.09 14.81 21.96
CA GLY A 84 -26.21 14.40 22.80
C GLY A 84 -26.14 12.99 23.39
N GLN A 85 -24.98 12.31 23.33
CA GLN A 85 -24.83 10.92 23.78
C GLN A 85 -23.58 10.72 24.63
N ARG A 86 -23.57 9.67 25.47
CA ARG A 86 -22.38 9.22 26.20
C ARG A 86 -21.64 8.18 25.37
N VAL A 87 -20.31 8.26 25.30
CA VAL A 87 -19.52 7.40 24.40
C VAL A 87 -18.76 6.24 25.07
N ARG A 88 -18.71 6.17 26.40
CA ARG A 88 -17.93 5.14 27.13
C ARG A 88 -18.29 3.68 26.83
N GLY A 89 -19.42 3.42 26.18
CA GLY A 89 -19.89 2.08 25.83
C GLY A 89 -19.56 1.62 24.40
N PHE A 90 -19.01 2.49 23.54
CA PHE A 90 -18.62 2.06 22.20
C PHE A 90 -17.33 1.22 22.24
N PRO A 91 -17.24 0.15 21.43
CA PRO A 91 -15.99 -0.58 21.28
C PRO A 91 -14.90 0.33 20.70
N CYS A 92 -13.65 0.01 21.03
CA CYS A 92 -12.49 0.68 20.45
C CYS A 92 -12.22 0.10 19.07
N ASN A 93 -11.91 0.97 18.11
CA ASN A 93 -11.43 0.55 16.81
C ASN A 93 -10.00 0.05 16.90
N LYS A 94 -9.65 -0.85 15.99
CA LYS A 94 -8.24 -1.22 15.78
C LYS A 94 -7.45 0.01 15.32
N THR A 95 -6.25 0.17 15.85
CA THR A 95 -5.26 1.17 15.41
C THR A 95 -4.12 0.49 14.67
N PHE A 96 -3.44 1.25 13.83
CA PHE A 96 -2.28 0.80 13.08
C PHE A 96 -1.12 1.75 13.31
N ALA A 97 0.10 1.21 13.46
CA ALA A 97 1.28 2.06 13.45
C ALA A 97 1.43 2.67 12.06
N ALA A 98 1.57 3.99 12.01
CA ALA A 98 1.73 4.73 10.77
C ALA A 98 2.78 5.83 10.94
N VAL A 99 3.61 6.03 9.92
CA VAL A 99 4.65 7.06 9.92
C VAL A 99 4.72 7.75 8.57
N GLU A 100 5.06 9.03 8.58
CA GLU A 100 5.44 9.75 7.37
C GLU A 100 6.95 9.73 7.22
N ARG A 101 7.45 9.20 6.09
CA ARG A 101 8.87 9.16 5.77
C ARG A 101 9.07 9.00 4.26
N TYR A 102 10.12 9.63 3.73
CA TYR A 102 10.54 9.50 2.32
C TYR A 102 9.43 9.85 1.32
N GLY A 103 8.62 10.87 1.62
CA GLY A 103 7.52 11.31 0.75
C GLY A 103 6.30 10.38 0.75
N PHE A 104 6.22 9.42 1.68
CA PHE A 104 5.11 8.48 1.80
C PHE A 104 4.56 8.41 3.21
N ILE A 105 3.29 8.03 3.29
CA ILE A 105 2.64 7.53 4.50
C ILE A 105 2.79 6.02 4.52
N TRP A 106 3.54 5.51 5.49
CA TRP A 106 3.76 4.09 5.71
C TRP A 106 2.81 3.57 6.79
N VAL A 107 2.37 2.33 6.66
CA VAL A 107 1.53 1.63 7.65
C VAL A 107 2.05 0.23 7.94
N TRP A 108 1.87 -0.21 9.18
CA TRP A 108 2.12 -1.58 9.63
C TRP A 108 0.78 -2.29 9.89
N PRO A 109 0.31 -3.17 8.98
CA PRO A 109 -1.01 -3.81 9.10
C PRO A 109 -1.13 -4.88 10.20
N GLY A 110 0.02 -5.43 10.62
CA GLY A 110 0.13 -6.55 11.55
C GLY A 110 0.09 -6.14 13.02
N ASP A 111 0.90 -6.81 13.84
CA ASP A 111 1.04 -6.47 15.25
C ASP A 111 1.84 -5.18 15.41
N GLN A 112 1.14 -4.08 15.75
CA GLN A 112 1.73 -2.76 15.89
C GLN A 112 2.81 -2.68 16.99
N SER A 113 2.84 -3.63 17.95
CA SER A 113 3.89 -3.68 18.97
C SER A 113 5.26 -4.07 18.42
N LEU A 114 5.29 -4.68 17.22
CA LEU A 114 6.50 -5.05 16.49
C LEU A 114 6.93 -3.97 15.48
N ALA A 115 6.13 -2.91 15.31
CA ALA A 115 6.40 -1.88 14.33
C ALA A 115 7.59 -1.01 14.78
N ASP A 116 8.69 -1.06 14.02
CA ASP A 116 9.84 -0.18 14.18
C ASP A 116 10.07 0.61 12.89
N PRO A 117 9.99 1.95 12.90
CA PRO A 117 10.28 2.77 11.73
C PRO A 117 11.68 2.57 11.14
N ALA A 118 12.64 2.02 11.88
CA ALA A 118 13.97 1.66 11.37
C ALA A 118 13.94 0.49 10.37
N LEU A 119 12.85 -0.29 10.33
CA LEU A 119 12.64 -1.38 9.37
C LEU A 119 12.17 -0.89 7.99
N ILE A 120 11.83 0.39 7.84
CA ILE A 120 11.57 0.99 6.53
C ILE A 120 12.89 1.03 5.76
N HIS A 121 12.91 0.42 4.56
CA HIS A 121 14.10 0.42 3.71
C HIS A 121 14.59 1.85 3.45
N HIS A 122 15.89 2.08 3.60
CA HIS A 122 16.51 3.37 3.34
C HIS A 122 16.43 3.71 1.85
N LEU A 123 15.84 4.87 1.54
CA LEU A 123 15.68 5.37 0.17
C LEU A 123 16.62 6.54 -0.05
N GLU A 124 17.79 6.28 -0.62
CA GLU A 124 18.86 7.28 -0.83
C GLU A 124 18.34 8.52 -1.58
N TRP A 125 17.57 8.30 -2.64
CA TRP A 125 17.00 9.35 -3.47
C TRP A 125 15.99 10.24 -2.73
N ALA A 126 15.43 9.79 -1.59
CA ALA A 126 14.42 10.52 -0.83
C ALA A 126 15.02 11.47 0.22
N VAL A 127 16.32 11.40 0.48
CA VAL A 127 17.03 12.21 1.49
C VAL A 127 18.14 13.08 0.90
N SER A 128 18.41 12.95 -0.40
CA SER A 128 19.47 13.68 -1.08
C SER A 128 18.93 14.89 -1.82
N ASP A 129 19.43 16.08 -1.47
CA ASP A 129 19.09 17.35 -2.16
C ASP A 129 19.56 17.38 -3.63
N GLU A 130 20.44 16.45 -4.03
CA GLU A 130 20.90 16.29 -5.42
C GLU A 130 19.87 15.60 -6.34
N TRP A 131 18.83 14.97 -5.77
CA TRP A 131 17.87 14.17 -6.51
C TRP A 131 16.49 14.82 -6.52
N ALA A 132 15.86 14.81 -7.70
CA ALA A 132 14.43 15.05 -7.82
C ALA A 132 13.73 13.71 -8.04
N TYR A 133 12.57 13.54 -7.41
CA TYR A 133 11.74 12.35 -7.58
C TYR A 133 10.34 12.74 -8.05
N GLY A 134 9.71 11.82 -8.79
CA GLY A 134 8.35 11.92 -9.27
C GLY A 134 7.75 10.53 -9.34
N GLY A 135 6.43 10.47 -9.45
CA GLY A 135 5.74 9.18 -9.52
C GLY A 135 4.24 9.37 -9.69
N GLY A 136 3.54 8.25 -9.65
CA GLY A 136 2.09 8.19 -9.70
C GLY A 136 1.57 7.01 -8.90
N LEU A 137 0.25 6.98 -8.73
CA LEU A 137 -0.47 5.86 -8.15
C LEU A 137 -1.15 5.10 -9.29
N PHE A 138 -0.90 3.79 -9.38
CA PHE A 138 -1.54 2.90 -10.34
C PHE A 138 -2.33 1.83 -9.56
N ASP A 139 -3.64 1.76 -9.79
CA ASP A 139 -4.47 0.68 -9.28
C ASP A 139 -4.51 -0.45 -10.32
N ILE A 140 -4.09 -1.65 -9.90
CA ILE A 140 -3.86 -2.79 -10.78
C ILE A 140 -4.63 -3.97 -10.21
N GLN A 141 -5.62 -4.48 -10.95
CA GLN A 141 -6.50 -5.55 -10.49
C GLN A 141 -5.84 -6.94 -10.60
N CYS A 142 -4.72 -7.12 -9.91
CA CYS A 142 -3.97 -8.39 -9.86
C CYS A 142 -3.50 -8.73 -8.43
N ASP A 143 -3.20 -10.00 -8.18
CA ASP A 143 -2.47 -10.39 -6.98
C ASP A 143 -1.08 -9.75 -7.02
N TYR A 144 -0.70 -9.03 -5.96
CA TYR A 144 0.56 -8.27 -5.88
C TYR A 144 1.81 -9.09 -6.23
N ARG A 145 1.79 -10.42 -6.08
CA ARG A 145 2.91 -11.29 -6.45
C ARG A 145 3.15 -11.34 -7.96
N LEU A 146 2.12 -11.10 -8.78
CA LEU A 146 2.27 -10.97 -10.23
C LEU A 146 3.06 -9.71 -10.58
N MET A 147 2.82 -8.60 -9.87
CA MET A 147 3.64 -7.39 -10.02
C MET A 147 5.09 -7.64 -9.60
N ILE A 148 5.33 -8.36 -8.50
CA ILE A 148 6.68 -8.73 -8.08
C ILE A 148 7.37 -9.60 -9.14
N ASP A 149 6.67 -10.57 -9.73
CA ASP A 149 7.25 -11.40 -10.78
C ASP A 149 7.58 -10.56 -12.02
N ASN A 150 6.66 -9.69 -12.45
CA ASN A 150 6.85 -8.79 -13.59
C ASN A 150 8.07 -7.88 -13.40
N LEU A 151 8.18 -7.19 -12.26
CA LEU A 151 9.33 -6.32 -11.96
C LEU A 151 10.67 -7.06 -11.86
N MET A 152 10.64 -8.37 -11.59
CA MET A 152 11.84 -9.20 -11.43
C MET A 152 12.21 -9.99 -12.70
N ASP A 153 11.45 -9.87 -13.78
CA ASP A 153 11.67 -10.56 -15.06
C ASP A 153 11.93 -9.55 -16.18
N LEU A 154 13.14 -9.54 -16.75
CA LEU A 154 13.48 -8.62 -17.85
C LEU A 154 13.05 -9.16 -19.23
N THR A 155 12.55 -10.40 -19.34
CA THR A 155 12.26 -10.99 -20.66
C THR A 155 11.05 -10.38 -21.35
N HIS A 156 10.07 -9.91 -20.57
CA HIS A 156 8.87 -9.30 -21.12
C HIS A 156 9.14 -7.93 -21.75
N GLU A 157 10.27 -7.28 -21.47
CA GLU A 157 10.63 -5.97 -22.05
C GLU A 157 10.61 -5.98 -23.59
N THR A 158 11.11 -7.06 -24.21
CA THR A 158 11.14 -7.15 -25.68
C THR A 158 9.75 -7.31 -26.31
N TYR A 159 8.76 -7.78 -25.54
CA TYR A 159 7.45 -8.14 -26.05
C TYR A 159 6.35 -7.18 -25.58
N VAL A 160 6.22 -6.98 -24.28
CA VAL A 160 5.24 -6.08 -23.64
C VAL A 160 5.65 -4.63 -23.88
N HIS A 161 6.95 -4.33 -23.77
CA HIS A 161 7.47 -2.98 -23.94
C HIS A 161 8.10 -2.73 -25.31
N ALA A 162 7.72 -3.49 -26.34
CA ALA A 162 8.26 -3.37 -27.70
C ALA A 162 8.13 -1.94 -28.28
N SER A 163 7.20 -1.13 -27.76
CA SER A 163 6.94 0.24 -28.21
C SER A 163 7.49 1.33 -27.26
N SER A 164 8.17 0.93 -26.18
CA SER A 164 8.70 1.83 -25.14
C SER A 164 10.17 1.50 -24.84
N ILE A 165 10.47 0.55 -23.95
CA ILE A 165 11.83 0.22 -23.50
C ILE A 165 12.44 -1.03 -24.15
N GLY A 166 11.66 -1.82 -24.89
CA GLY A 166 12.15 -2.97 -25.62
C GLY A 166 12.98 -2.54 -26.84
N GLN A 167 14.30 -2.34 -26.67
CA GLN A 167 15.22 -1.96 -27.74
C GLN A 167 16.53 -2.77 -27.73
N LYS A 168 17.12 -2.97 -28.93
CA LYS A 168 18.35 -3.77 -29.14
C LYS A 168 19.66 -3.04 -28.76
N GLU A 169 19.68 -1.72 -28.72
CA GLU A 169 20.85 -0.89 -28.37
C GLU A 169 20.32 0.42 -27.73
N ILE A 170 20.78 0.80 -26.52
CA ILE A 170 20.22 1.93 -25.75
C ILE A 170 21.06 3.22 -25.93
N ASP A 171 20.37 4.35 -26.17
CA ASP A 171 20.88 5.71 -26.40
C ASP A 171 20.66 6.64 -25.17
N GLU A 172 21.53 7.64 -24.99
CA GLU A 172 21.76 8.45 -23.76
C GLU A 172 20.83 9.66 -23.56
N ALA A 173 19.78 9.86 -24.37
CA ALA A 173 18.82 10.96 -24.18
C ALA A 173 17.63 10.55 -23.27
N LEU A 174 17.93 10.22 -22.01
CA LEU A 174 17.13 9.26 -21.26
C LEU A 174 16.14 9.87 -20.22
N THR A 175 16.41 11.02 -19.62
CA THR A 175 15.68 11.40 -18.38
C THR A 175 14.25 11.92 -18.61
N ALA A 176 14.00 12.75 -19.63
CA ALA A 176 12.65 13.28 -19.89
C ALA A 176 11.74 12.24 -20.57
N SER A 177 12.32 11.42 -21.45
CA SER A 177 11.65 10.29 -22.09
C SER A 177 11.34 9.18 -21.09
N ILE A 178 12.18 8.94 -20.06
CA ILE A 178 11.86 8.01 -18.96
C ILE A 178 10.55 8.44 -18.29
N ARG A 179 10.34 9.71 -17.96
CA ARG A 179 9.17 10.10 -17.16
C ARG A 179 7.85 9.88 -17.91
N GLU A 180 7.80 10.24 -19.19
CA GLU A 180 6.63 9.98 -20.05
C GLU A 180 6.52 8.47 -20.37
N GLY A 181 7.66 7.84 -20.62
CA GLY A 181 7.80 6.40 -20.86
C GLY A 181 7.30 5.57 -19.68
N GLN A 182 7.57 5.96 -18.44
CA GLN A 182 7.12 5.25 -17.23
C GLN A 182 5.61 5.07 -17.21
N GLY A 183 4.83 6.13 -17.48
CA GLY A 183 3.38 6.03 -17.56
C GLY A 183 2.92 5.05 -18.65
N LYS A 184 3.60 5.05 -19.80
CA LYS A 184 3.31 4.13 -20.91
C LYS A 184 3.68 2.68 -20.58
N ILE A 185 4.86 2.45 -20.02
CA ILE A 185 5.36 1.14 -19.57
C ILE A 185 4.35 0.52 -18.60
N PHE A 186 3.99 1.25 -17.53
CA PHE A 186 3.01 0.76 -16.57
C PHE A 186 1.64 0.48 -17.20
N SER A 187 1.21 1.25 -18.20
CA SER A 187 -0.03 0.97 -18.93
C SER A 187 0.03 -0.28 -19.80
N GLU A 188 1.21 -0.61 -20.37
CA GLU A 188 1.44 -1.84 -21.13
C GLU A 188 1.41 -3.07 -20.20
N ASP A 189 2.00 -2.95 -19.00
CA ASP A 189 1.95 -4.02 -17.99
C ASP A 189 0.55 -4.23 -17.40
N LEU A 190 -0.20 -3.14 -17.18
CA LEU A 190 -1.53 -3.17 -16.55
C LEU A 190 -2.45 -4.17 -17.26
N GLU A 191 -2.59 -4.04 -18.59
CA GLU A 191 -3.45 -4.93 -19.37
C GLU A 191 -2.99 -6.39 -19.28
N MET A 192 -1.68 -6.63 -19.34
CA MET A 192 -1.12 -7.98 -19.29
C MET A 192 -1.37 -8.63 -17.94
N LEU A 193 -1.08 -7.92 -16.84
CA LEU A 193 -1.21 -8.43 -15.47
C LEU A 193 -2.66 -8.71 -15.09
N GLU A 194 -3.58 -7.82 -15.45
CA GLU A 194 -5.00 -8.02 -15.16
C GLU A 194 -5.58 -9.20 -15.95
N ARG A 195 -5.23 -9.32 -17.23
CA ARG A 195 -5.65 -10.48 -18.06
C ARG A 195 -4.99 -11.78 -17.58
N GLN A 196 -3.73 -11.74 -17.17
CA GLN A 196 -3.06 -12.88 -16.56
C GLN A 196 -3.78 -13.31 -15.28
N GLN A 197 -4.14 -12.36 -14.41
CA GLN A 197 -4.90 -12.65 -13.20
C GLN A 197 -6.26 -13.30 -13.52
N GLN A 198 -6.99 -12.78 -14.49
CA GLN A 198 -8.27 -13.36 -14.94
C GLN A 198 -8.09 -14.79 -15.43
N ASN A 199 -7.05 -15.07 -16.23
CA ASN A 199 -6.75 -16.41 -16.73
C ASN A 199 -6.41 -17.38 -15.60
N LEU A 200 -5.64 -16.95 -14.60
CA LEU A 200 -5.28 -17.79 -13.44
C LEU A 200 -6.50 -18.13 -12.57
N LEU A 201 -7.43 -17.20 -12.43
CA LEU A 201 -8.69 -17.45 -11.72
C LEU A 201 -9.62 -18.39 -12.50
N ALA A 202 -9.63 -18.28 -13.83
CA ALA A 202 -10.45 -19.12 -14.69
C ALA A 202 -9.92 -20.57 -14.82
N HIS A 203 -8.61 -20.77 -14.61
CA HIS A 203 -7.94 -22.06 -14.78
C HIS A 203 -7.02 -22.44 -13.61
N PRO A 204 -7.56 -22.57 -12.39
CA PRO A 204 -6.77 -22.79 -11.17
C PRO A 204 -6.02 -24.13 -11.15
N GLU A 205 -6.42 -25.10 -11.98
CA GLU A 205 -5.80 -26.42 -12.08
C GLU A 205 -4.52 -26.44 -12.94
N ARG A 206 -4.26 -25.38 -13.71
CA ARG A 206 -3.11 -25.33 -14.62
C ARG A 206 -1.84 -24.96 -13.89
N ASN A 207 -0.84 -25.83 -13.99
CA ASN A 207 0.51 -25.55 -13.50
C ASN A 207 1.30 -24.76 -14.54
N LEU A 208 1.80 -23.58 -14.16
CA LEU A 208 2.72 -22.81 -14.97
C LEU A 208 4.14 -23.39 -14.87
N LEU A 209 4.81 -23.50 -16.02
CA LEU A 209 6.22 -23.89 -16.07
C LEU A 209 7.10 -22.74 -15.59
N LYS A 210 8.07 -23.03 -14.73
CA LYS A 210 9.08 -22.09 -14.24
C LYS A 210 10.39 -22.35 -14.97
N LEU A 211 10.98 -21.30 -15.52
CA LEU A 211 12.25 -21.30 -16.22
C LEU A 211 13.35 -20.67 -15.35
N ASN A 212 14.61 -20.83 -15.76
CA ASN A 212 15.75 -20.28 -15.01
C ASN A 212 15.70 -18.75 -14.92
N ILE A 213 15.11 -18.09 -15.91
CA ILE A 213 14.99 -16.64 -15.96
C ILE A 213 13.98 -16.11 -14.93
N ASP A 214 13.02 -16.94 -14.51
CA ASP A 214 12.03 -16.61 -13.48
C ASP A 214 12.62 -16.69 -12.06
N ALA A 215 13.93 -16.93 -11.92
CA ALA A 215 14.57 -17.13 -10.62
C ALA A 215 14.30 -15.97 -9.65
N GLY A 216 14.26 -14.72 -10.14
CA GLY A 216 13.93 -13.54 -9.35
C GLY A 216 12.55 -13.67 -8.68
N GLY A 217 11.49 -13.76 -9.49
CA GLY A 217 10.11 -13.94 -8.99
C GLY A 217 9.94 -15.19 -8.13
N VAL A 218 10.55 -16.31 -8.53
CA VAL A 218 10.50 -17.58 -7.77
C VAL A 218 11.13 -17.45 -6.38
N GLN A 219 12.29 -16.79 -6.25
CA GLN A 219 12.92 -16.59 -4.95
C GLN A 219 12.15 -15.58 -4.10
N SER A 220 11.64 -14.49 -4.70
CA SER A 220 10.78 -13.52 -4.01
C SER A 220 9.53 -14.20 -3.44
N ARG A 221 8.87 -15.07 -4.20
CA ARG A 221 7.71 -15.85 -3.71
C ARG A 221 8.06 -16.75 -2.53
N LYS A 222 9.20 -17.45 -2.57
CA LYS A 222 9.68 -18.27 -1.44
C LYS A 222 9.94 -17.44 -0.18
N VAL A 223 10.49 -16.24 -0.34
CA VAL A 223 10.70 -15.31 0.79
C VAL A 223 9.35 -14.90 1.39
N LEU A 224 8.39 -14.49 0.55
CA LEU A 224 7.05 -14.12 1.01
C LEU A 224 6.33 -15.27 1.73
N GLU A 225 6.39 -16.49 1.17
CA GLU A 225 5.81 -17.69 1.79
C GLU A 225 6.44 -17.98 3.16
N ARG A 226 7.75 -17.83 3.28
CA ARG A 226 8.47 -18.00 4.56
C ARG A 226 8.05 -16.95 5.58
N LEU A 227 7.97 -15.68 5.20
CA LEU A 227 7.53 -14.60 6.09
C LEU A 227 6.11 -14.84 6.60
N ILE A 228 5.19 -15.15 5.69
CA ILE A 228 3.79 -15.48 6.02
C ILE A 228 3.71 -16.69 6.96
N ALA A 229 4.50 -17.73 6.71
CA ALA A 229 4.51 -18.93 7.55
C ALA A 229 5.02 -18.63 8.98
N ARG A 230 6.09 -17.83 9.10
CA ARG A 230 6.65 -17.40 10.40
C ARG A 230 5.66 -16.58 11.21
N GLU A 231 5.02 -15.59 10.57
CA GLU A 231 4.00 -14.76 11.24
C GLU A 231 2.85 -15.62 11.78
N ARG A 232 2.39 -16.61 10.99
CA ARG A 232 1.33 -17.54 11.42
C ARG A 232 1.73 -18.45 12.56
N ALA A 233 3.01 -18.79 12.64
CA ALA A 233 3.58 -19.57 13.72
C ALA A 233 3.84 -18.73 14.99
N GLY A 234 3.69 -17.40 14.92
CA GLY A 234 4.05 -16.49 16.01
C GLY A 234 5.56 -16.38 16.23
N GLU A 235 6.36 -16.74 15.22
CA GLU A 235 7.81 -16.61 15.28
C GLU A 235 8.24 -15.16 15.04
N PRO A 236 9.31 -14.68 15.70
CA PRO A 236 9.86 -13.36 15.42
C PRO A 236 10.29 -13.28 13.95
N THR A 237 9.89 -12.19 13.30
CA THR A 237 10.09 -11.92 11.87
C THR A 237 11.38 -11.18 11.61
#